data_AF-A0A1B6I4L0-F1
#
_entry.id   AF-A0A1B6I4L0-F1
#
_cell.length_a   1.000
_cell.length_b   1.000
_cell.length_c   1.000
_cell.angle_alpha   90.00
_cell.angle_beta   90.00
_cell.angle_gamma   90.00
#
_symmetry.space_group_name_H-M   'P 1'
#
loop_
_entity.id
_entity.type
_entity.pdbx_description
1 polymer ?
#
loop_
_entity_poly.entity_id
_entity_poly.type
_entity_poly.pdbx_seq_one_letter_code
_entity_poly.pdbx_strand_id
1 'polypeptide(L)'
;KNKEQLEINSYVAYNMAKQYCYQNDLVLNESKTCQLIFTTIPNNHQGLPDITTVSINKYLGIILDNTLTWTPHINQLCNKLNSSLFVIRRMKQISDHKTALTAYYSLFESQLR
;
A
#
# COMPACT_ATOMS: atom_id res chain seq x y z
N LYS A 1 11.65 12.72 20.92
CA LYS A 1 10.17 12.54 21.00
C LYS A 1 9.90 11.39 21.96
N ASN A 2 8.96 11.55 22.89
CA ASN A 2 8.61 10.50 23.85
C ASN A 2 7.81 9.39 23.14
N LYS A 3 8.30 8.15 23.18
CA LYS A 3 7.69 6.99 22.49
C LYS A 3 6.36 6.59 23.14
N GLU A 4 6.30 6.55 24.46
CA GLU A 4 5.09 6.24 25.23
C GLU A 4 3.97 7.24 24.91
N GLN A 5 4.32 8.53 24.82
CA GLN A 5 3.36 9.56 24.44
C GLN A 5 2.79 9.34 23.02
N LEU A 6 3.61 8.84 22.08
CA LEU A 6 3.14 8.53 20.73
C LEU A 6 2.16 7.35 20.73
N GLU A 7 2.42 6.33 21.54
CA GLU A 7 1.54 5.16 21.70
C GLU A 7 0.20 5.56 22.30
N ILE A 8 0.22 6.35 23.39
CA ILE A 8 -0.98 6.91 24.02
C ILE A 8 -1.77 7.74 23.01
N ASN A 9 -1.11 8.66 22.28
CA ASN A 9 -1.79 9.50 21.30
C ASN A 9 -2.39 8.67 20.16
N SER A 10 -1.70 7.63 19.71
CA SER A 10 -2.18 6.73 18.65
C SER A 10 -3.41 5.92 19.11
N TYR A 11 -3.38 5.41 20.34
CA TYR A 11 -4.52 4.71 20.96
C TYR A 11 -5.74 5.64 21.09
N VAL A 12 -5.52 6.86 21.58
CA VAL A 12 -6.58 7.87 21.73
C VAL A 12 -7.17 8.23 20.36
N ALA A 13 -6.33 8.51 19.36
CA ALA A 13 -6.79 8.86 18.02
C ALA A 13 -7.59 7.72 17.35
N TYR A 14 -7.15 6.48 17.49
CA TYR A 14 -7.87 5.32 16.98
C TYR A 14 -9.26 5.18 17.62
N ASN A 15 -9.34 5.28 18.95
CA ASN A 15 -10.61 5.19 19.66
C ASN A 15 -11.54 6.36 19.33
N MET A 16 -11.01 7.58 19.18
CA MET A 16 -11.78 8.74 18.71
C MET A 16 -12.37 8.48 17.32
N ALA A 17 -11.60 7.91 16.39
CA ALA A 17 -12.10 7.55 15.06
C ALA A 17 -13.19 6.47 15.13
N LYS A 18 -13.00 5.44 15.96
CA LYS A 18 -14.00 4.38 16.19
C LYS A 18 -15.31 4.95 16.74
N GLN A 19 -15.22 5.84 17.73
CA GLN A 19 -16.39 6.53 18.30
C GLN A 19 -17.08 7.45 17.28
N TYR A 20 -16.31 8.21 16.50
CA TYR A 20 -16.86 9.04 15.43
C TYR A 20 -17.64 8.20 14.41
N CYS A 21 -17.09 7.07 13.97
CA CYS A 21 -17.81 6.15 13.08
C CYS A 21 -19.14 5.71 13.70
N TYR A 22 -19.11 5.22 14.94
CA TYR A 22 -20.30 4.76 15.65
C TYR A 22 -21.38 5.85 15.78
N GLN A 23 -20.99 7.08 16.12
CA GLN A 23 -21.90 8.23 16.25
C GLN A 23 -22.52 8.68 14.93
N ASN A 24 -21.92 8.33 13.80
CA ASN A 24 -22.40 8.67 12.46
C ASN A 24 -22.97 7.46 11.71
N ASP A 25 -23.41 6.42 12.43
CA ASP A 25 -23.97 5.17 11.88
C ASP A 25 -23.03 4.46 10.88
N LEU A 26 -21.71 4.61 11.07
CA LEU A 26 -20.66 3.93 10.32
C LEU A 26 -20.06 2.78 11.14
N VAL A 27 -19.77 1.65 10.49
CA VAL A 27 -19.10 0.51 11.10
C VAL A 27 -17.64 0.46 10.68
N LEU A 28 -16.73 0.49 11.66
CA LEU A 28 -15.30 0.30 11.43
C LEU A 28 -15.04 -1.17 11.05
N ASN A 29 -14.36 -1.39 9.92
CA ASN A 29 -14.00 -2.74 9.49
C ASN A 29 -12.69 -3.19 10.14
N GLU A 30 -12.78 -3.77 11.33
CA GLU A 30 -11.63 -4.24 12.12
C GLU A 30 -10.74 -5.24 11.35
N SER A 31 -11.32 -6.06 10.46
CA SER A 31 -10.54 -7.02 9.65
C SER A 31 -9.63 -6.36 8.61
N LYS A 32 -9.97 -5.14 8.16
CA LYS A 32 -9.17 -4.36 7.22
C LYS A 32 -8.34 -3.28 7.91
N THR A 33 -8.59 -3.02 9.19
CA THR A 33 -7.83 -2.06 9.98
C THR A 33 -6.59 -2.71 10.56
N CYS A 34 -5.45 -2.11 10.28
CA CYS A 34 -4.15 -2.62 10.73
C CYS A 34 -3.25 -1.45 11.12
N GLN A 35 -2.18 -1.76 11.84
CA GLN A 35 -1.15 -0.82 12.22
C GLN A 35 0.15 -1.10 11.45
N LEU A 36 0.73 -0.06 10.87
CA LEU A 36 2.07 -0.09 10.29
C LEU A 36 2.96 0.85 11.12
N ILE A 37 3.99 0.30 11.74
CA ILE A 37 4.84 1.03 12.69
C ILE A 37 6.15 1.40 12.00
N PHE A 38 6.50 2.68 12.02
CA PHE A 38 7.76 3.18 11.49
C PHE A 38 8.74 3.51 12.62
N THR A 39 9.92 2.88 12.58
CA THR A 39 10.98 3.11 13.58
C THR A 39 12.32 3.27 12.91
N THR A 40 13.16 4.19 13.42
CA THR A 40 14.54 4.38 12.95
C THR A 40 15.47 3.24 13.35
N ILE A 41 15.10 2.48 14.38
CA ILE A 41 15.84 1.33 14.89
C ILE A 41 14.84 0.18 15.02
N PRO A 42 15.15 -1.04 14.54
CA PRO A 42 14.29 -2.19 14.68
C PRO A 42 13.93 -2.38 16.15
N ASN A 43 12.65 -2.24 16.48
CA ASN A 43 12.14 -2.51 17.81
C ASN A 43 10.98 -3.48 17.70
N ASN A 44 10.95 -4.48 18.59
CA ASN A 44 9.86 -5.44 18.71
C ASN A 44 8.69 -4.82 19.49
N HIS A 45 8.12 -3.74 18.95
CA HIS A 45 6.91 -3.14 19.54
C HIS A 45 5.68 -3.97 19.18
N GLN A 46 4.85 -4.27 20.18
CA GLN A 46 3.65 -5.10 20.00
C GLN A 46 2.48 -4.36 19.32
N GLY A 47 2.57 -3.04 19.17
CA GLY A 47 1.51 -2.22 18.58
C GLY A 47 0.37 -1.95 19.55
N LEU A 48 -0.73 -1.40 19.03
CA LEU A 48 -1.95 -1.10 19.75
C LEU A 48 -2.72 -2.39 20.05
N PRO A 49 -3.42 -2.46 21.20
CA PRO A 49 -4.29 -3.60 21.49
C PRO A 49 -5.41 -3.71 20.46
N ASP A 50 -5.83 -4.93 20.15
CA ASP A 50 -6.92 -5.27 19.23
C ASP A 50 -6.74 -4.82 17.77
N ILE A 51 -5.53 -4.38 17.39
CA ILE A 51 -5.19 -4.05 16.01
C ILE A 51 -4.03 -4.92 15.55
N THR A 52 -4.17 -5.51 14.37
CA THR A 52 -3.09 -6.29 13.76
C THR A 52 -1.96 -5.39 13.31
N THR A 53 -0.76 -5.61 13.86
CA THR A 53 0.45 -4.95 13.37
C THR A 53 1.00 -5.72 12.18
N VAL A 54 1.25 -5.01 11.07
CA VAL A 54 1.78 -5.60 9.83
C VAL A 54 3.11 -4.96 9.47
N SER A 55 3.98 -5.72 8.79
CA SER A 55 5.24 -5.20 8.26
C SER A 55 5.11 -4.60 6.86
N ILE A 56 4.08 -5.00 6.11
CA ILE A 56 3.83 -4.54 4.74
C ILE A 56 2.33 -4.35 4.57
N ASN A 57 1.90 -3.24 3.94
CA ASN A 57 0.51 -2.99 3.58
C ASN A 57 0.38 -2.25 2.25
N LYS A 58 -0.73 -2.44 1.55
CA LYS A 58 -1.09 -1.67 0.35
C LYS A 58 -2.02 -0.50 0.73
N TYR A 59 -1.55 0.72 0.51
CA TYR A 59 -2.32 1.94 0.73
C TYR A 59 -2.48 2.71 -0.57
N LEU A 60 -3.73 2.91 -1.02
CA LEU A 60 -4.08 3.69 -2.22
C LEU A 60 -3.28 3.32 -3.50
N GLY A 61 -2.94 2.04 -3.66
CA GLY A 61 -2.19 1.55 -4.83
C GLY A 61 -0.68 1.41 -4.62
N ILE A 62 -0.15 1.95 -3.52
CA ILE A 62 1.27 1.90 -3.15
C ILE A 62 1.46 0.79 -2.11
N ILE A 63 2.59 0.08 -2.17
CA ILE A 63 2.98 -0.86 -1.11
C ILE A 63 3.95 -0.14 -0.18
N LEU A 64 3.61 -0.07 1.10
CA LEU A 64 4.44 0.46 2.17
C LEU A 64 4.91 -0.68 3.04
N ASP A 65 6.17 -0.65 3.41
CA ASP A 65 6.77 -1.54 4.40
C ASP A 65 7.14 -0.74 5.66
N ASN A 66 7.30 -1.43 6.78
CA ASN A 66 7.64 -0.83 8.07
C ASN A 66 9.06 -0.24 8.10
N THR A 67 9.91 -0.65 7.16
CA THR A 67 11.27 -0.11 6.99
C THR A 67 11.36 1.06 6.01
N LEU A 68 10.23 1.51 5.44
CA LEU A 68 10.18 2.56 4.41
C LEU A 68 11.12 2.27 3.22
N THR A 69 11.32 0.99 2.91
CA THR A 69 11.98 0.57 1.68
C THR A 69 10.94 0.45 0.57
N TRP A 70 11.23 1.07 -0.57
CA TRP A 70 10.37 0.95 -1.74
C TRP A 70 10.51 -0.41 -2.44
N THR A 71 11.32 -1.32 -1.91
CA THR A 71 11.68 -2.60 -2.53
C THR A 71 10.45 -3.46 -2.87
N PRO A 72 9.50 -3.72 -1.94
CA PRO A 72 8.33 -4.55 -2.26
C PRO A 72 7.45 -3.91 -3.34
N HIS A 73 7.31 -2.58 -3.31
CA HIS A 73 6.55 -1.83 -4.30
C HIS A 73 7.21 -1.87 -5.69
N ILE A 74 8.51 -1.59 -5.75
CA ILE A 74 9.30 -1.62 -6.99
C ILE A 74 9.27 -3.01 -7.60
N ASN A 75 9.45 -4.07 -6.79
CA ASN A 75 9.39 -5.45 -7.28
C ASN A 75 8.01 -5.78 -7.88
N GLN A 76 6.92 -5.35 -7.22
CA GLN A 76 5.57 -5.51 -7.77
C GLN A 76 5.40 -4.75 -9.10
N LEU A 77 5.89 -3.51 -9.16
CA LEU A 77 5.82 -2.67 -10.36
C LEU A 77 6.61 -3.30 -11.51
N CYS A 78 7.85 -3.72 -11.27
CA CYS A 78 8.68 -4.44 -12.25
C CYS A 78 7.98 -5.69 -12.80
N ASN A 79 7.36 -6.49 -11.94
CA ASN A 79 6.62 -7.69 -12.37
C ASN A 79 5.42 -7.35 -13.27
N LYS A 80 4.68 -6.29 -12.94
CA LYS A 80 3.59 -5.79 -13.80
C LYS A 80 4.12 -5.29 -15.14
N LEU A 81 5.17 -4.48 -15.14
CA LEU A 81 5.78 -3.93 -16.34
C LEU A 81 6.36 -5.02 -17.25
N ASN A 82 6.96 -6.08 -16.68
CA ASN A 82 7.43 -7.24 -17.44
C ASN A 82 6.29 -7.94 -18.16
N SER A 83 5.14 -8.10 -17.50
CA SER A 83 3.94 -8.70 -18.10
C SER A 83 3.39 -7.80 -19.21
N SER A 84 3.29 -6.48 -18.98
CA SER A 84 2.88 -5.51 -20.00
C SER A 84 3.83 -5.52 -21.20
N LEU A 85 5.14 -5.61 -20.98
CA LEU A 85 6.15 -5.68 -22.05
C LEU A 85 5.96 -6.91 -22.92
N PHE A 86 5.66 -8.06 -22.32
CA PHE A 86 5.34 -9.27 -23.07
C PHE A 86 4.11 -9.08 -23.97
N VAL A 87 3.03 -8.47 -23.43
CA VAL A 87 1.81 -8.17 -24.20
C VAL A 87 2.13 -7.24 -25.37
N ILE A 88 2.89 -6.16 -25.15
CA ILE A 88 3.28 -5.20 -26.20
C ILE A 88 4.13 -5.87 -27.28
N ARG A 89 5.09 -6.73 -26.90
CA ARG A 89 5.90 -7.51 -27.85
C ARG A 89 5.03 -8.40 -28.72
N ARG A 90 4.02 -9.05 -28.13
CA ARG A 90 3.11 -9.93 -28.87
C ARG A 90 2.17 -9.14 -29.77
N MET A 91 1.60 -8.03 -29.29
CA MET A 91 0.77 -7.14 -30.11
C MET A 91 1.52 -6.63 -31.33
N LYS A 92 2.78 -6.22 -31.16
CA LYS A 92 3.64 -5.81 -32.29
C LYS A 92 3.81 -6.91 -33.36
N GLN A 93 3.69 -8.19 -33.00
CA GLN A 93 3.81 -9.31 -33.95
C GLN A 93 2.50 -9.64 -34.67
N ILE A 94 1.35 -9.38 -34.05
CA ILE A 94 0.04 -9.81 -34.55
C ILE A 94 -0.88 -8.66 -35.00
N SER A 95 -0.55 -7.41 -34.66
CA SER A 95 -1.34 -6.21 -34.96
C SER A 95 -0.49 -5.13 -35.63
N ASP A 96 -1.12 -4.03 -36.02
CA ASP A 96 -0.47 -2.85 -36.56
C ASP A 96 0.25 -2.03 -35.46
N HIS A 97 1.17 -1.16 -35.90
CA HIS A 97 1.99 -0.36 -34.99
C HIS A 97 1.16 0.56 -34.09
N LYS A 98 0.07 1.13 -34.59
CA LYS A 98 -0.79 2.04 -33.83
C LYS A 98 -1.43 1.31 -32.64
N THR A 99 -1.94 0.10 -32.87
CA THR A 99 -2.51 -0.74 -31.81
C THR A 99 -1.46 -1.10 -30.75
N ALA A 100 -0.24 -1.48 -31.17
CA ALA A 100 0.85 -1.77 -30.24
C ALA A 100 1.27 -0.53 -29.42
N LEU A 101 1.24 0.66 -30.01
CA LEU A 101 1.52 1.92 -29.33
C LEU A 101 0.41 2.29 -28.32
N THR A 102 -0.85 2.08 -28.67
CA THR A 102 -1.97 2.24 -27.73
C THR A 102 -1.83 1.29 -26.54
N ALA A 103 -1.43 0.03 -26.77
CA ALA A 103 -1.17 -0.93 -25.70
C ALA A 103 0.00 -0.50 -24.80
N TYR A 104 1.05 0.12 -25.37
CA TYR A 104 2.15 0.69 -24.58
C TYR A 104 1.66 1.79 -23.64
N TYR A 105 0.90 2.76 -24.15
CA TYR A 105 0.40 3.87 -23.35
C TYR A 105 -0.58 3.40 -22.26
N SER A 106 -1.46 2.44 -22.56
CA SER A 106 -2.46 1.97 -21.60
C SER A 106 -1.91 1.00 -20.55
N LEU A 107 -0.95 0.14 -20.89
CA LEU A 107 -0.48 -0.95 -20.01
C LEU A 107 0.87 -0.70 -19.35
N PHE A 108 1.72 0.13 -19.96
CA PHE A 108 3.08 0.38 -19.48
C PHE A 108 3.24 1.80 -18.95
N GLU A 109 2.95 2.81 -19.78
CA GLU A 109 3.14 4.21 -19.36
C GLU A 109 2.20 4.61 -18.21
N SER A 110 0.94 4.16 -18.24
CA SER A 110 -0.05 4.41 -17.17
C SER A 110 0.32 3.87 -15.79
N GLN A 111 1.30 2.96 -15.71
CA GLN A 111 1.78 2.39 -14.45
C GLN A 111 3.01 3.16 -13.91
N LEU A 112 3.63 4.00 -14.72
CA LEU A 112 4.81 4.81 -14.38
C LEU A 112 4.48 6.28 -14.11
N ARG A 113 3.41 6.79 -14.74
CA ARG A 113 2.91 8.16 -14.57
C ARG A 113 1.74 8.19 -13.60
#